data_AF-A0A3E0PVS2-F1
#
_entry.id   AF-A0A3E0PVS2-F1
#
_cell.length_a   1.000
_cell.length_b   1.000
_cell.length_c   1.000
_cell.angle_alpha   90.00
_cell.angle_beta   90.00
_cell.angle_gamma   90.00
#
_symmetry.space_group_name_H-M   'P 1'
#
loop_
_entity.id
_entity.type
_entity.pdbx_description
1 polymer ?
#
loop_
_entity_poly.entity_id
_entity_poly.type
_entity_poly.pdbx_seq_one_letter_code
_entity_poly.pdbx_strand_id
1 'polypeptide(L)'
;MIHSATTARSGSSGIDQQAILPFCKRSLAVLALLTAFACVTQSVNAQDDTPADVPSKEECRQVAEEFEELIQSGRSSRATRLVDWESIVASATDGFEETPQLTLARRGFKQGFVSRMRDSGGLTAQIVAALDAGGTYRLLRMHEVDGRPRALFRLLLPQGGGVNYHDLEFHRGPGGAVRISDLHIALSGERFSETLRRAFLPVAAEALGGQNITEANRQHVEHLDALTNMAEAARARDYAQALSIYAELPESLQQDTNVLLVRLQASQNASDEAYAEAIADFSRFHPDDLCVELLSIDGYLLRDQHEESLAAVDRLEKSIGGDPFLHVLRAGILYDAGRLDEAEQSARQAIKEEPGLENAYWQVISVSLDQADYKTTVEMLTLLEDRLGVEFVDLTEVPEYSEFVKSREFRDWNRERQ
;
A
#
# COMPACT_ATOMS: atom_id res chain seq x y z
N MET A 1 45.74 -17.19 -17.50
CA MET A 1 46.36 -15.97 -16.95
C MET A 1 45.26 -14.91 -16.94
N ILE A 2 44.40 -14.89 -15.91
CA ILE A 2 44.48 -13.98 -14.74
C ILE A 2 44.80 -12.55 -15.16
N HIS A 3 43.80 -11.67 -15.15
CA HIS A 3 43.84 -10.44 -14.35
C HIS A 3 42.42 -10.00 -13.97
N SER A 4 42.20 -9.98 -12.65
CA SER A 4 41.04 -9.40 -11.97
C SER A 4 40.96 -7.90 -12.19
N ALA A 5 39.73 -7.38 -12.27
CA ALA A 5 39.45 -5.98 -11.93
C ALA A 5 38.22 -5.94 -11.03
N THR A 6 38.49 -5.69 -9.76
CA THR A 6 37.58 -5.47 -8.64
C THR A 6 36.68 -4.27 -8.94
N THR A 7 35.36 -4.48 -9.00
CA THR A 7 34.37 -3.39 -9.04
C THR A 7 33.94 -3.11 -7.61
N ALA A 8 34.39 -1.98 -7.07
CA ALA A 8 33.92 -1.44 -5.80
C ALA A 8 32.47 -0.97 -5.94
N ARG A 9 31.59 -1.49 -5.09
CA ARG A 9 30.25 -0.95 -4.86
C ARG A 9 30.39 0.39 -4.13
N SER A 10 29.93 1.47 -4.74
CA SER A 10 29.56 2.70 -4.04
C SER A 10 28.03 2.75 -4.00
N GLY A 11 27.46 2.34 -2.87
CA GLY A 11 26.09 2.70 -2.53
C GLY A 11 26.17 4.06 -1.85
N SER A 12 25.92 5.13 -2.59
CA SER A 12 25.65 6.44 -2.01
C SER A 12 24.14 6.62 -1.93
N SER A 13 23.57 6.36 -0.76
CA SER A 13 22.25 6.85 -0.36
C SER A 13 22.36 8.36 -0.11
N GLY A 14 22.57 9.13 -1.18
CA GLY A 14 22.42 10.57 -1.14
C GLY A 14 20.93 10.85 -1.01
N ILE A 15 20.50 11.30 0.17
CA ILE A 15 19.12 11.69 0.41
C ILE A 15 18.81 12.92 -0.48
N ASP A 16 17.81 12.78 -1.34
CA ASP A 16 17.24 13.85 -2.18
C ASP A 16 16.72 14.98 -1.27
N GLN A 17 16.91 16.25 -1.66
CA GLN A 17 16.49 17.44 -0.91
C GLN A 17 15.00 17.39 -0.49
N GLN A 18 14.19 16.57 -1.17
CA GLN A 18 12.80 16.31 -0.85
C GLN A 18 12.57 15.64 0.50
N ALA A 19 13.51 14.84 1.03
CA ALA A 19 13.34 14.15 2.31
C ALA A 19 13.35 15.07 3.53
N ILE A 20 13.68 16.36 3.34
CA ILE A 20 13.84 17.35 4.41
C ILE A 20 12.61 18.28 4.51
N LEU A 21 11.70 18.24 3.54
CA LEU A 21 10.45 18.98 3.60
C LEU A 21 9.53 18.39 4.70
N PRO A 22 8.86 19.20 5.53
CA PRO A 22 7.89 18.70 6.49
C PRO A 22 6.85 17.85 5.75
N PHE A 23 6.50 16.71 6.33
CA PHE A 23 5.58 15.72 5.74
C PHE A 23 4.30 16.37 5.19
N CYS A 24 3.79 17.43 5.85
CA CYS A 24 2.57 18.15 5.47
C CYS A 24 2.73 19.13 4.29
N LYS A 25 3.93 19.63 3.98
CA LYS A 25 4.17 20.47 2.77
C LYS A 25 4.46 19.67 1.52
N ARG A 26 4.72 18.37 1.67
CA ARG A 26 4.66 17.44 0.54
C ARG A 26 3.18 17.24 0.29
N SER A 27 2.66 17.72 -0.84
CA SER A 27 1.37 17.21 -1.30
C SER A 27 1.51 15.68 -1.30
N LEU A 28 0.79 14.99 -0.41
CA LEU A 28 0.52 13.56 -0.52
C LEU A 28 -0.37 13.38 -1.75
N ALA A 29 0.17 13.69 -2.92
CA ALA A 29 -0.24 13.00 -4.11
C ALA A 29 0.31 11.59 -3.92
N VAL A 30 -0.49 10.74 -3.28
CA VAL A 30 -0.37 9.30 -3.46
C VAL A 30 -0.50 9.09 -4.97
N LEU A 31 0.64 9.13 -5.66
CA LEU A 31 0.72 8.67 -7.03
C LEU A 31 0.65 7.17 -6.92
N ALA A 32 -0.56 6.68 -6.66
CA ALA A 32 -0.89 5.30 -6.76
C ALA A 32 -0.51 4.88 -8.18
N LEU A 33 0.61 4.18 -8.32
CA LEU A 33 0.91 3.34 -9.48
C LEU A 33 -0.06 2.14 -9.45
N LEU A 34 -1.36 2.43 -9.38
CA LEU A 34 -2.44 1.47 -9.53
C LEU A 34 -2.66 1.35 -11.03
N THR A 35 -2.23 0.23 -11.59
CA THR A 35 -2.81 -0.25 -12.84
C THR A 35 -4.23 -0.70 -12.52
N ALA A 36 -5.18 0.23 -12.65
CA ALA A 36 -6.59 -0.05 -12.43
C ALA A 36 -7.10 -0.97 -13.55
N PHE A 37 -7.37 -2.22 -13.21
CA PHE A 37 -8.35 -3.07 -13.90
C PHE A 37 -9.52 -3.23 -12.91
N ALA A 38 -10.77 -3.03 -13.35
CA ALA A 38 -12.00 -2.98 -12.52
C ALA A 38 -12.80 -4.29 -12.55
N CYS A 39 -13.54 -4.69 -11.49
CA CYS A 39 -14.49 -5.84 -11.43
C CYS A 39 -14.89 -6.18 -9.99
N VAL A 40 -16.20 -6.47 -9.91
CA VAL A 40 -17.11 -6.88 -8.84
C VAL A 40 -16.72 -8.17 -8.14
N THR A 41 -16.92 -8.19 -6.82
CA THR A 41 -16.84 -9.35 -5.94
C THR A 41 -18.19 -10.08 -5.81
N GLN A 42 -18.13 -11.40 -5.87
CA GLN A 42 -19.07 -12.28 -5.15
C GLN A 42 -18.23 -13.21 -4.31
N SER A 43 -18.61 -13.37 -3.05
CA SER A 43 -18.01 -14.30 -2.11
C SER A 43 -18.11 -15.74 -2.66
N VAL A 44 -16.97 -16.30 -3.04
CA VAL A 44 -16.86 -17.73 -3.37
C VAL A 44 -16.64 -18.50 -2.07
N ASN A 45 -17.51 -19.49 -1.85
CA ASN A 45 -17.46 -20.44 -0.75
C ASN A 45 -16.04 -20.94 -0.50
N ALA A 46 -15.63 -20.88 0.77
CA ALA A 46 -14.48 -21.61 1.27
C ALA A 46 -14.59 -23.08 0.79
N GLN A 47 -13.58 -23.54 0.06
CA GLN A 47 -13.39 -24.99 -0.08
C GLN A 47 -13.26 -25.55 1.34
N ASP A 48 -14.05 -26.58 1.64
CA ASP A 48 -13.99 -27.36 2.88
C ASP A 48 -12.64 -28.07 2.94
N ASP A 49 -11.59 -27.32 3.28
CA ASP A 49 -10.30 -27.88 3.67
C ASP A 49 -10.53 -28.65 4.97
N THR A 50 -10.07 -29.90 5.00
CA THR A 50 -10.13 -30.63 6.27
C THR A 50 -9.23 -29.92 7.29
N PRO A 51 -9.57 -29.92 8.61
CA PRO A 51 -8.79 -29.22 9.63
C PRO A 51 -7.29 -29.61 9.70
N ALA A 52 -6.89 -30.73 9.07
CA ALA A 52 -5.51 -31.18 8.97
C ALA A 52 -4.70 -30.44 7.88
N ASP A 53 -5.35 -29.78 6.92
CA ASP A 53 -4.70 -29.11 5.79
C ASP A 53 -4.48 -27.61 6.02
N VAL A 54 -5.12 -27.02 7.04
CA VAL A 54 -4.89 -25.62 7.42
C VAL A 54 -3.52 -25.51 8.09
N PRO A 55 -2.59 -24.67 7.58
CA PRO A 55 -1.30 -24.48 8.22
C PRO A 55 -1.46 -23.81 9.58
N SER A 56 -0.65 -24.22 10.56
CA SER A 56 -0.66 -23.61 11.88
C SER A 56 -0.16 -22.16 11.82
N LYS A 57 -0.55 -21.35 12.82
CA LYS A 57 -0.07 -19.96 12.96
C LYS A 57 1.46 -19.86 13.00
N GLU A 58 2.13 -20.86 13.57
CA GLU A 58 3.59 -20.93 13.64
C GLU A 58 4.22 -21.20 12.28
N GLU A 59 3.71 -22.16 11.51
CA GLU A 59 4.20 -22.43 10.15
C GLU A 59 3.98 -21.23 9.22
N CYS A 60 2.82 -20.56 9.33
CA CYS A 60 2.55 -19.34 8.56
C CYS A 60 3.50 -18.20 8.95
N ARG A 61 3.82 -18.06 10.25
CA ARG A 61 4.77 -17.06 10.72
C ARG A 61 6.16 -17.29 10.14
N GLN A 62 6.64 -18.53 10.11
CA GLN A 62 7.95 -18.85 9.55
C GLN A 62 8.05 -18.45 8.07
N VAL A 63 7.00 -18.71 7.28
CA VAL A 63 6.96 -18.27 5.87
C VAL A 63 6.88 -16.76 5.76
N ALA A 64 6.13 -16.08 6.62
CA ALA A 64 6.04 -14.62 6.64
C ALA A 64 7.39 -13.95 6.99
N GLU A 65 8.08 -14.44 8.02
CA GLU A 65 9.40 -13.95 8.42
C GLU A 65 10.46 -14.22 7.33
N GLU A 66 10.43 -15.41 6.68
CA GLU A 66 11.28 -15.68 5.52
C GLU A 66 10.97 -14.73 4.36
N PHE A 67 9.69 -14.45 4.09
CA PHE A 67 9.28 -13.52 3.05
C PHE A 67 9.78 -12.10 3.33
N GLU A 68 9.64 -11.63 4.57
CA GLU A 68 10.19 -10.34 5.03
C GLU A 68 11.71 -10.27 4.82
N GLU A 69 12.47 -11.27 5.28
CA GLU A 69 13.94 -11.31 5.15
C GLU A 69 14.37 -11.27 3.67
N LEU A 70 13.68 -12.04 2.82
CA LEU A 70 14.00 -12.09 1.39
C LEU A 70 13.69 -10.77 0.68
N ILE A 71 12.61 -10.09 1.06
CA ILE A 71 12.28 -8.75 0.55
C ILE A 71 13.31 -7.72 1.02
N GLN A 72 13.60 -7.68 2.33
CA GLN A 72 14.58 -6.76 2.92
C GLN A 72 16.00 -6.95 2.37
N SER A 73 16.36 -8.18 2.00
CA SER A 73 17.67 -8.49 1.40
C SER A 73 17.71 -8.35 -0.13
N GLY A 74 16.65 -7.79 -0.75
CA GLY A 74 16.56 -7.58 -2.21
C GLY A 74 16.48 -8.88 -3.02
N ARG A 75 16.17 -10.01 -2.38
CA ARG A 75 16.12 -11.35 -3.00
C ARG A 75 14.74 -11.64 -3.59
N SER A 76 14.23 -10.73 -4.41
CA SER A 76 12.87 -10.78 -4.98
C SER A 76 12.54 -12.14 -5.61
N SER A 77 13.40 -12.70 -6.46
CA SER A 77 13.16 -14.00 -7.11
C SER A 77 13.05 -15.18 -6.14
N ARG A 78 13.63 -15.08 -4.93
CA ARG A 78 13.44 -16.08 -3.87
C ARG A 78 12.10 -15.87 -3.19
N ALA A 79 11.77 -14.63 -2.83
CA ALA A 79 10.46 -14.28 -2.24
C ALA A 79 9.30 -14.69 -3.17
N THR A 80 9.45 -14.50 -4.49
CA THR A 80 8.48 -14.95 -5.51
C THR A 80 8.16 -16.44 -5.40
N ARG A 81 9.08 -17.29 -4.92
CA ARG A 81 8.87 -18.74 -4.79
C ARG A 81 8.11 -19.15 -3.53
N LEU A 82 7.98 -18.24 -2.55
CA LEU A 82 7.14 -18.45 -1.37
C LEU A 82 5.65 -18.23 -1.68
N VAL A 83 5.35 -17.55 -2.79
CA VAL A 83 3.99 -17.32 -3.27
C VAL A 83 3.59 -18.40 -4.27
N ASP A 84 2.44 -19.03 -4.03
CA ASP A 84 1.83 -19.97 -4.95
C ASP A 84 1.00 -19.22 -6.01
N TRP A 85 1.70 -18.65 -7.00
CA TRP A 85 1.06 -17.96 -8.12
C TRP A 85 0.11 -18.85 -8.92
N GLU A 86 0.30 -20.17 -8.88
CA GLU A 86 -0.62 -21.09 -9.54
C GLU A 86 -1.95 -21.16 -8.80
N SER A 87 -1.93 -21.15 -7.47
CA SER A 87 -3.11 -21.04 -6.62
C SER A 87 -3.86 -19.74 -6.87
N ILE A 88 -3.16 -18.61 -6.94
CA ILE A 88 -3.77 -17.29 -7.22
C ILE A 88 -4.49 -17.31 -8.58
N VAL A 89 -3.85 -17.85 -9.62
CA VAL A 89 -4.48 -18.01 -10.94
C VAL A 89 -5.67 -18.98 -10.87
N ALA A 90 -5.57 -20.07 -10.12
CA ALA A 90 -6.67 -21.01 -9.95
C ALA A 90 -7.87 -20.30 -9.32
N SER A 91 -7.69 -19.59 -8.20
CA SER A 91 -8.72 -18.79 -7.55
C SER A 91 -9.32 -17.74 -8.49
N ALA A 92 -8.48 -17.03 -9.24
CA ALA A 92 -8.89 -16.00 -10.20
C ALA A 92 -9.71 -16.55 -11.38
N THR A 93 -9.51 -17.81 -11.76
CA THR A 93 -10.11 -18.42 -12.95
C THR A 93 -11.13 -19.53 -12.62
N ASP A 94 -11.51 -19.67 -11.36
CA ASP A 94 -12.52 -20.59 -10.87
C ASP A 94 -13.96 -20.09 -11.13
N GLY A 95 -14.97 -20.94 -10.94
CA GLY A 95 -16.39 -20.55 -11.01
C GLY A 95 -16.92 -20.33 -12.43
N PHE A 96 -16.19 -20.78 -13.45
CA PHE A 96 -16.62 -20.81 -14.85
C PHE A 96 -16.91 -22.25 -15.28
N GLU A 97 -17.87 -22.45 -16.19
CA GLU A 97 -18.12 -23.78 -16.75
C GLU A 97 -16.91 -24.31 -17.52
N GLU A 98 -16.48 -25.53 -17.20
CA GLU A 98 -15.31 -26.12 -17.83
C GLU A 98 -15.61 -26.60 -19.26
N THR A 99 -15.00 -25.95 -20.25
CA THR A 99 -15.04 -26.35 -21.65
C THR A 99 -13.61 -26.54 -22.18
N PRO A 100 -13.38 -27.35 -23.23
CA PRO A 100 -12.05 -27.49 -23.82
C PRO A 100 -11.40 -26.15 -24.22
N GLN A 101 -12.20 -25.20 -24.69
CA GLN A 101 -11.78 -23.86 -25.06
C GLN A 101 -11.34 -23.07 -23.83
N LEU A 102 -12.13 -23.09 -22.76
CA LEU A 102 -11.77 -22.43 -21.50
C LEU A 102 -10.53 -23.07 -20.88
N THR A 103 -10.40 -24.40 -20.89
CA THR A 103 -9.21 -25.10 -20.38
C THR A 103 -7.94 -24.63 -21.11
N LEU A 104 -8.00 -24.48 -22.43
CA LEU A 104 -6.88 -23.97 -23.24
C LEU A 104 -6.59 -22.50 -22.93
N ALA A 105 -7.62 -21.66 -22.85
CA ALA A 105 -7.49 -20.24 -22.53
C ALA A 105 -6.89 -20.03 -21.13
N ARG A 106 -7.39 -20.74 -20.11
CA ARG A 106 -6.87 -20.73 -18.74
C ARG A 106 -5.40 -21.16 -18.70
N ARG A 107 -5.00 -22.18 -19.48
CA ARG A 107 -3.60 -22.61 -19.57
C ARG A 107 -2.71 -21.51 -20.13
N GLY A 108 -3.12 -20.86 -21.23
CA GLY A 108 -2.37 -19.76 -21.85
C GLY A 108 -2.24 -18.57 -20.91
N PHE A 109 -3.36 -18.16 -20.29
CA PHE A 109 -3.40 -17.09 -19.30
C PHE A 109 -2.48 -17.36 -18.11
N LYS A 110 -2.57 -18.57 -17.52
CA LYS A 110 -1.69 -19.02 -16.43
C LYS A 110 -0.22 -18.93 -16.81
N GLN A 111 0.15 -19.45 -17.98
CA GLN A 111 1.55 -19.44 -18.43
C GLN A 111 2.09 -18.02 -18.59
N GLY A 112 1.32 -17.12 -19.23
CA GLY A 112 1.69 -15.73 -19.41
C GLY A 112 1.84 -14.98 -18.08
N PHE A 113 0.86 -15.14 -17.18
CA PHE A 113 0.87 -14.50 -15.87
C PHE A 113 2.02 -14.99 -14.98
N VAL A 114 2.16 -16.31 -14.81
CA VAL A 114 3.22 -16.88 -13.95
C VAL A 114 4.61 -16.53 -14.49
N SER A 115 4.80 -16.45 -15.81
CA SER A 115 6.05 -15.95 -16.39
C SER A 115 6.33 -14.52 -15.93
N ARG A 116 5.37 -13.61 -16.08
CA ARG A 116 5.52 -12.19 -15.67
C ARG A 116 5.81 -12.05 -14.17
N MET A 117 5.18 -12.85 -13.32
CA MET A 117 5.43 -12.80 -11.87
C MET A 117 6.83 -13.27 -11.49
N ARG A 118 7.45 -14.13 -12.31
CA ARG A 118 8.84 -14.58 -12.13
C ARG A 118 9.87 -13.61 -12.71
N ASP A 119 9.44 -12.69 -13.58
CA ASP A 119 10.28 -11.64 -14.13
C ASP A 119 10.50 -10.50 -13.12
N SER A 120 11.44 -9.61 -13.41
CA SER A 120 11.82 -8.47 -12.55
C SER A 120 10.73 -7.40 -12.37
N GLY A 121 9.53 -7.59 -12.94
CA GLY A 121 8.38 -6.69 -12.81
C GLY A 121 7.24 -7.22 -11.93
N GLY A 122 7.36 -8.43 -11.37
CA GLY A 122 6.34 -9.02 -10.49
C GLY A 122 6.19 -8.27 -9.16
N LEU A 123 5.10 -8.55 -8.43
CA LEU A 123 4.75 -7.90 -7.15
C LEU A 123 5.92 -7.84 -6.16
N THR A 124 6.62 -8.95 -5.95
CA THR A 124 7.78 -8.99 -5.04
C THR A 124 8.94 -8.11 -5.49
N ALA A 125 9.12 -7.94 -6.80
CA ALA A 125 10.13 -7.04 -7.34
C ALA A 125 9.72 -5.56 -7.18
N GLN A 126 8.43 -5.25 -7.29
CA GLN A 126 7.90 -3.91 -7.02
C GLN A 126 8.05 -3.52 -5.55
N ILE A 127 7.80 -4.45 -4.62
CA ILE A 127 8.04 -4.22 -3.19
C ILE A 127 9.53 -3.96 -2.94
N VAL A 128 10.42 -4.79 -3.50
CA VAL A 128 11.88 -4.55 -3.40
C VAL A 128 12.29 -3.20 -3.99
N ALA A 129 11.74 -2.82 -5.14
CA ALA A 129 12.01 -1.52 -5.75
C ALA A 129 11.56 -0.34 -4.86
N ALA A 130 10.44 -0.49 -4.13
CA ALA A 130 10.02 0.50 -3.14
C ALA A 130 11.02 0.61 -1.99
N LEU A 131 11.58 -0.51 -1.52
CA LEU A 131 12.62 -0.53 -0.49
C LEU A 131 13.92 0.09 -0.97
N ASP A 132 14.36 -0.24 -2.19
CA ASP A 132 15.55 0.36 -2.82
C ASP A 132 15.41 1.89 -2.95
N ALA A 133 14.17 2.40 -3.03
CA ALA A 133 13.86 3.82 -3.08
C ALA A 133 13.69 4.48 -1.68
N GLY A 134 13.92 3.76 -0.59
CA GLY A 134 13.80 4.26 0.79
C GLY A 134 12.48 3.93 1.49
N GLY A 135 11.67 3.01 0.94
CA GLY A 135 10.51 2.44 1.60
C GLY A 135 10.89 1.35 2.62
N THR A 136 9.91 0.85 3.36
CA THR A 136 10.09 -0.29 4.28
C THR A 136 8.98 -1.30 4.11
N TYR A 137 9.28 -2.58 4.34
CA TYR A 137 8.28 -3.66 4.33
C TYR A 137 8.45 -4.49 5.59
N ARG A 138 7.42 -4.47 6.45
CA ARG A 138 7.50 -5.01 7.80
C ARG A 138 6.34 -5.94 8.13
N LEU A 139 6.62 -7.11 8.69
CA LEU A 139 5.61 -7.95 9.33
C LEU A 139 5.13 -7.28 10.63
N LEU A 140 3.85 -6.88 10.68
CA LEU A 140 3.27 -6.25 11.87
C LEU A 140 2.76 -7.28 12.87
N ARG A 141 2.05 -8.31 12.39
CA ARG A 141 1.49 -9.37 13.23
C ARG A 141 0.98 -10.56 12.44
N MET A 142 0.83 -11.65 13.18
CA MET A 142 -0.01 -12.78 12.79
C MET A 142 -1.39 -12.64 13.44
N HIS A 143 -2.45 -12.69 12.63
CA HIS A 143 -3.84 -12.63 13.08
C HIS A 143 -4.66 -13.77 12.45
N GLU A 144 -5.97 -13.81 12.71
CA GLU A 144 -6.86 -14.86 12.21
C GLU A 144 -8.10 -14.23 11.59
N VAL A 145 -8.49 -14.73 10.42
CA VAL A 145 -9.74 -14.38 9.74
C VAL A 145 -10.43 -15.70 9.38
N ASP A 146 -11.67 -15.87 9.80
CA ASP A 146 -12.46 -17.10 9.63
C ASP A 146 -11.73 -18.38 10.12
N GLY A 147 -11.00 -18.25 11.22
CA GLY A 147 -10.22 -19.35 11.82
C GLY A 147 -8.95 -19.73 11.04
N ARG A 148 -8.56 -18.95 10.03
CA ARG A 148 -7.35 -19.17 9.23
C ARG A 148 -6.29 -18.13 9.61
N PRO A 149 -5.04 -18.56 9.89
CA PRO A 149 -3.95 -17.62 10.15
C PRO A 149 -3.63 -16.75 8.93
N ARG A 150 -3.37 -15.47 9.18
CA ARG A 150 -2.90 -14.50 8.20
C ARG A 150 -1.76 -13.65 8.75
N ALA A 151 -1.00 -13.03 7.86
CA ALA A 151 0.14 -12.19 8.22
C ALA A 151 -0.05 -10.79 7.65
N LEU A 152 -0.22 -9.80 8.52
CA LEU A 152 -0.38 -8.41 8.13
C LEU A 152 0.98 -7.74 8.01
N PHE A 153 1.27 -7.19 6.83
CA PHE A 153 2.47 -6.42 6.53
C PHE A 153 2.15 -4.95 6.31
N ARG A 154 3.08 -4.09 6.72
CA ARG A 154 3.12 -2.66 6.38
C ARG A 154 4.14 -2.43 5.28
N LEU A 155 3.73 -1.80 4.19
CA LEU A 155 4.60 -1.21 3.18
C LEU A 155 4.57 0.31 3.36
N LEU A 156 5.69 0.90 3.77
CA LEU A 156 5.88 2.35 3.67
C LEU A 156 6.45 2.65 2.30
N LEU A 157 5.77 3.54 1.57
CA LEU A 157 6.21 3.99 0.27
C LEU A 157 7.36 5.00 0.41
N PRO A 158 8.30 5.01 -0.54
CA PRO A 158 9.47 5.89 -0.48
C PRO A 158 9.06 7.37 -0.42
N GLN A 159 9.97 8.21 0.08
CA GLN A 159 9.84 9.68 0.06
C GLN A 159 8.60 10.22 0.80
N GLY A 160 8.01 9.45 1.71
CA GLY A 160 6.80 9.83 2.42
C GLY A 160 5.52 9.61 1.60
N GLY A 161 5.54 8.76 0.58
CA GLY A 161 4.40 8.45 -0.30
C GLY A 161 3.23 7.71 0.35
N GLY A 162 3.15 7.67 1.69
CA GLY A 162 2.09 7.02 2.45
C GLY A 162 2.41 5.57 2.85
N VAL A 163 1.35 4.88 3.29
CA VAL A 163 1.39 3.49 3.75
C VAL A 163 0.42 2.63 2.94
N ASN A 164 0.79 1.37 2.73
CA ASN A 164 -0.10 0.33 2.27
C ASN A 164 0.00 -0.88 3.22
N TYR A 165 -1.06 -1.68 3.28
CA TYR A 165 -1.08 -2.91 4.04
C TYR A 165 -1.33 -4.11 3.13
N HIS A 166 -0.55 -5.17 3.32
CA HIS A 166 -0.74 -6.44 2.64
C HIS A 166 -1.04 -7.52 3.69
N ASP A 167 -2.22 -8.12 3.62
CA ASP A 167 -2.62 -9.22 4.49
C ASP A 167 -2.49 -10.55 3.74
N LEU A 168 -1.46 -11.31 4.10
CA LEU A 168 -1.07 -12.53 3.39
C LEU A 168 -1.91 -13.71 3.87
N GLU A 169 -2.45 -14.45 2.91
CA GLU A 169 -3.16 -15.69 3.13
C GLU A 169 -2.25 -16.88 2.84
N PHE A 170 -2.46 -17.98 3.56
CA PHE A 170 -1.61 -19.16 3.46
C PHE A 170 -2.42 -20.42 3.17
N HIS A 171 -1.80 -21.35 2.46
CA HIS A 171 -2.27 -22.71 2.37
C HIS A 171 -1.15 -23.71 2.63
N ARG A 172 -1.51 -24.99 2.74
CA ARG A 172 -0.55 -26.08 2.64
C ARG A 172 -0.55 -26.60 1.21
N GLY A 173 0.55 -26.37 0.50
CA GLY A 173 0.72 -26.81 -0.88
C GLY A 173 1.09 -28.30 -0.99
N PRO A 174 1.21 -28.83 -2.22
CA PRO A 174 1.62 -30.21 -2.45
C PRO A 174 2.97 -30.53 -1.79
N GLY A 175 3.03 -31.66 -1.08
CA GLY A 175 4.21 -32.08 -0.32
C GLY A 175 4.31 -31.50 1.10
N GLY A 176 3.28 -30.79 1.57
CA GLY A 176 3.16 -30.34 2.96
C GLY A 176 3.79 -28.97 3.25
N ALA A 177 4.41 -28.33 2.25
CA ALA A 177 5.03 -27.02 2.39
C ALA A 177 3.97 -25.91 2.48
N VAL A 178 4.12 -25.01 3.44
CA VAL A 178 3.26 -23.83 3.57
C VAL A 178 3.69 -22.77 2.55
N ARG A 179 2.71 -22.14 1.89
CA ARG A 179 2.94 -21.09 0.90
C ARG A 179 1.93 -19.97 1.06
N ILE A 180 2.29 -18.79 0.56
CA ILE A 180 1.37 -17.66 0.44
C ILE A 180 0.43 -17.97 -0.73
N SER A 181 -0.86 -18.10 -0.46
CA SER A 181 -1.89 -18.49 -1.42
C SER A 181 -2.62 -17.31 -2.04
N ASP A 182 -2.61 -16.15 -1.37
CA ASP A 182 -3.13 -14.87 -1.86
C ASP A 182 -2.63 -13.72 -0.98
N LEU A 183 -2.89 -12.48 -1.40
CA LEU A 183 -2.62 -11.28 -0.61
C LEU A 183 -3.80 -10.32 -0.76
N HIS A 184 -4.40 -9.91 0.36
CA HIS A 184 -5.35 -8.80 0.38
C HIS A 184 -4.58 -7.47 0.49
N ILE A 185 -4.82 -6.53 -0.41
CA ILE A 185 -4.08 -5.27 -0.51
C ILE A 185 -5.02 -4.13 -0.12
N ALA A 186 -4.69 -3.40 0.95
CA ALA A 186 -5.54 -2.33 1.47
C ALA A 186 -5.77 -1.21 0.46
N LEU A 187 -4.77 -0.80 -0.32
CA LEU A 187 -4.96 0.25 -1.34
C LEU A 187 -5.89 -0.13 -2.50
N SER A 188 -6.19 -1.42 -2.71
CA SER A 188 -7.20 -1.87 -3.68
C SER A 188 -8.48 -2.41 -3.06
N GLY A 189 -8.49 -2.64 -1.73
CA GLY A 189 -9.65 -3.15 -0.99
C GLY A 189 -9.97 -4.62 -1.24
N GLU A 190 -9.02 -5.40 -1.76
CA GLU A 190 -9.32 -6.74 -2.28
C GLU A 190 -8.11 -7.68 -2.33
N ARG A 191 -8.38 -8.95 -2.62
CA ARG A 191 -7.35 -9.95 -2.91
C ARG A 191 -6.72 -9.74 -4.28
N PHE A 192 -5.45 -10.08 -4.40
CA PHE A 192 -4.75 -10.03 -5.68
C PHE A 192 -5.35 -10.99 -6.72
N SER A 193 -5.93 -12.13 -6.29
CA SER A 193 -6.68 -13.01 -7.21
C SER A 193 -7.96 -12.37 -7.76
N GLU A 194 -8.57 -11.43 -7.06
CA GLU A 194 -9.73 -10.66 -7.54
C GLU A 194 -9.28 -9.67 -8.62
N THR A 195 -8.16 -8.98 -8.40
CA THR A 195 -7.50 -8.16 -9.44
C THR A 195 -7.21 -8.97 -10.69
N LEU A 196 -6.74 -10.20 -10.50
CA LEU A 196 -6.40 -11.08 -11.62
C LEU A 196 -7.64 -11.65 -12.33
N ARG A 197 -8.72 -11.95 -11.60
CA ARG A 197 -9.98 -12.49 -12.17
C ARG A 197 -10.49 -11.59 -13.28
N ARG A 198 -10.41 -10.28 -13.10
CA ARG A 198 -10.89 -9.31 -14.08
C ARG A 198 -10.06 -9.26 -15.33
N ALA A 199 -8.75 -9.35 -15.18
CA ALA A 199 -7.86 -9.49 -16.34
C ALA A 199 -8.16 -10.79 -17.12
N PHE A 200 -8.72 -11.81 -16.46
CA PHE A 200 -9.16 -13.05 -17.09
C PHE A 200 -10.58 -12.98 -17.67
N LEU A 201 -11.47 -12.10 -17.19
CA LEU A 201 -12.89 -12.08 -17.60
C LEU A 201 -13.10 -11.94 -19.11
N PRO A 202 -12.43 -11.03 -19.82
CA PRO A 202 -12.56 -10.94 -21.29
C PRO A 202 -12.10 -12.22 -21.99
N VAL A 203 -11.04 -12.86 -21.48
CA VAL A 203 -10.51 -14.14 -22.01
C VAL A 203 -11.52 -15.27 -21.80
N ALA A 204 -12.15 -15.34 -20.62
CA ALA A 204 -13.17 -16.33 -20.31
C ALA A 204 -14.42 -16.13 -21.17
N ALA A 205 -14.87 -14.88 -21.33
CA ALA A 205 -16.05 -14.56 -22.14
C ALA A 205 -15.86 -14.91 -23.62
N GLU A 206 -14.68 -14.64 -24.17
CA GLU A 206 -14.32 -15.07 -25.53
C GLU A 206 -14.34 -16.60 -25.65
N ALA A 207 -13.71 -17.31 -24.71
CA ALA A 207 -13.62 -18.77 -24.73
C ALA A 207 -14.99 -19.47 -24.58
N LEU A 208 -15.90 -18.87 -23.82
CA LEU A 208 -17.25 -19.40 -23.57
C LEU A 208 -18.31 -18.88 -24.56
N GLY A 209 -17.93 -18.00 -25.49
CA GLY A 209 -18.87 -17.37 -26.43
C GLY A 209 -19.98 -16.57 -25.73
N GLY A 210 -19.67 -15.96 -24.58
CA GLY A 210 -20.62 -15.19 -23.76
C GLY A 210 -21.68 -16.01 -23.01
N GLN A 211 -21.65 -17.35 -23.10
CA GLN A 211 -22.55 -18.23 -22.35
C GLN A 211 -21.95 -18.63 -20.99
N ASN A 212 -22.81 -19.05 -20.05
CA ASN A 212 -22.41 -19.68 -18.79
C ASN A 212 -21.42 -18.88 -17.93
N ILE A 213 -21.53 -17.55 -18.04
CA ILE A 213 -20.97 -16.58 -17.10
C ILE A 213 -22.08 -16.04 -16.20
N THR A 214 -21.74 -15.74 -14.94
CA THR A 214 -22.68 -15.10 -13.99
C THR A 214 -23.13 -13.73 -14.51
N GLU A 215 -24.27 -13.24 -14.05
CA GLU A 215 -24.77 -11.91 -14.45
C GLU A 215 -23.78 -10.79 -14.11
N ALA A 216 -23.16 -10.83 -12.93
CA ALA A 216 -22.14 -9.86 -12.53
C ALA A 216 -20.93 -9.86 -13.49
N ASN A 217 -20.42 -11.05 -13.85
CA ASN A 217 -19.31 -11.20 -14.79
C ASN A 217 -19.71 -10.76 -16.21
N ARG A 218 -20.95 -11.03 -16.63
CA ARG A 218 -21.49 -10.58 -17.91
C ARG A 218 -21.53 -9.06 -17.99
N GLN A 219 -22.10 -8.40 -16.98
CA GLN A 219 -22.19 -6.95 -16.94
C GLN A 219 -20.81 -6.30 -16.97
N HIS A 220 -19.84 -6.87 -16.26
CA HIS A 220 -18.46 -6.41 -16.33
C HIS A 220 -17.89 -6.46 -17.75
N VAL A 221 -18.03 -7.60 -18.44
CA VAL A 221 -17.53 -7.78 -19.81
C VAL A 221 -18.26 -6.87 -20.80
N GLU A 222 -19.58 -6.74 -20.69
CA GLU A 222 -20.40 -5.87 -21.55
C GLU A 222 -20.03 -4.39 -21.42
N HIS A 223 -19.54 -3.97 -20.25
CA HIS A 223 -19.16 -2.58 -19.97
C HIS A 223 -17.64 -2.36 -19.90
N LEU A 224 -16.82 -3.30 -20.39
CA LEU A 224 -15.36 -3.23 -20.28
C LEU A 224 -14.78 -1.94 -20.89
N ASP A 225 -15.32 -1.51 -22.04
CA ASP A 225 -14.91 -0.27 -22.69
C ASP A 225 -15.24 0.96 -21.83
N ALA A 226 -16.43 0.99 -21.21
CA ALA A 226 -16.82 2.07 -20.31
C ALA A 226 -15.92 2.13 -19.07
N LEU A 227 -15.64 0.97 -18.46
CA LEU A 227 -14.77 0.86 -17.30
C LEU A 227 -13.33 1.29 -17.62
N THR A 228 -12.82 0.90 -18.79
CA THR A 228 -11.50 1.31 -19.27
C THR A 228 -11.45 2.82 -19.51
N ASN A 229 -12.44 3.37 -20.22
CA ASN A 229 -12.55 4.80 -20.47
C ASN A 229 -12.69 5.61 -19.17
N MET A 230 -13.40 5.10 -18.16
CA MET A 230 -13.51 5.73 -16.84
C MET A 230 -12.15 5.83 -16.15
N ALA A 231 -11.39 4.73 -16.13
CA ALA A 231 -10.04 4.70 -15.55
C ALA A 231 -9.06 5.59 -16.32
N GLU A 232 -9.14 5.59 -17.66
CA GLU A 232 -8.32 6.47 -18.50
C GLU A 232 -8.64 7.96 -18.28
N ALA A 233 -9.92 8.31 -18.18
CA ALA A 233 -10.36 9.67 -17.88
C ALA A 233 -9.82 10.14 -16.52
N ALA A 234 -9.95 9.31 -15.47
CA ALA A 234 -9.39 9.62 -14.15
C ALA A 234 -7.86 9.80 -14.21
N ARG A 235 -7.14 8.93 -14.92
CA ARG A 235 -5.68 9.04 -15.12
C ARG A 235 -5.28 10.28 -15.91
N ALA A 236 -6.08 10.66 -16.90
CA ALA A 236 -5.90 11.88 -17.70
C ALA A 236 -6.33 13.15 -16.95
N ARG A 237 -6.81 13.02 -15.70
CA ARG A 237 -7.37 14.09 -14.87
C ARG A 237 -8.66 14.71 -15.45
N ASP A 238 -9.34 14.00 -16.34
CA ASP A 238 -10.70 14.32 -16.76
C ASP A 238 -11.70 13.71 -15.77
N TYR A 239 -11.72 14.28 -14.57
CA TYR A 239 -12.53 13.77 -13.47
C TYR A 239 -14.03 13.90 -13.76
N ALA A 240 -14.44 14.92 -14.50
CA ALA A 240 -15.83 15.11 -14.90
C ALA A 240 -16.30 13.99 -15.83
N GLN A 241 -15.48 13.60 -16.81
CA GLN A 241 -15.80 12.46 -17.68
C GLN A 241 -15.85 11.15 -16.89
N ALA A 242 -14.89 10.90 -15.99
CA ALA A 242 -14.88 9.69 -15.17
C ALA A 242 -16.17 9.56 -14.31
N LEU A 243 -16.61 10.66 -13.70
CA LEU A 243 -17.85 10.70 -12.91
C LEU A 243 -19.11 10.57 -13.77
N SER A 244 -19.11 11.13 -14.98
CA SER A 244 -20.21 10.95 -15.94
C SER A 244 -20.34 9.49 -16.36
N ILE A 245 -19.23 8.82 -16.67
CA ILE A 245 -19.24 7.40 -17.04
C ILE A 245 -19.76 6.55 -15.88
N TYR A 246 -19.28 6.81 -14.64
CA TYR A 246 -19.78 6.13 -13.45
C TYR A 246 -21.30 6.17 -13.32
N ALA A 247 -21.90 7.35 -13.51
CA ALA A 247 -23.34 7.57 -13.35
C ALA A 247 -24.18 6.76 -14.35
N GLU A 248 -23.60 6.38 -15.50
CA GLU A 248 -24.26 5.58 -16.54
C GLU A 248 -24.07 4.07 -16.36
N LEU A 249 -23.17 3.63 -15.48
CA LEU A 249 -22.94 2.21 -15.22
C LEU A 249 -24.17 1.56 -14.53
N PRO A 250 -24.45 0.27 -14.79
CA PRO A 250 -25.40 -0.52 -14.02
C PRO A 250 -25.12 -0.49 -12.51
N GLU A 251 -26.17 -0.58 -11.69
CA GLU A 251 -26.07 -0.52 -10.23
C GLU A 251 -25.06 -1.51 -9.65
N SER A 252 -24.99 -2.73 -10.20
CA SER A 252 -24.02 -3.76 -9.81
C SER A 252 -22.56 -3.32 -9.99
N LEU A 253 -22.25 -2.56 -11.05
CA LEU A 253 -20.93 -2.00 -11.30
C LEU A 253 -20.69 -0.73 -10.51
N GLN A 254 -21.73 0.06 -10.24
CA GLN A 254 -21.61 1.22 -9.34
C GLN A 254 -21.26 0.84 -7.90
N GLN A 255 -21.59 -0.38 -7.50
CA GLN A 255 -21.27 -0.97 -6.20
C GLN A 255 -19.91 -1.69 -6.16
N ASP A 256 -19.25 -1.86 -7.31
CA ASP A 256 -17.95 -2.52 -7.36
C ASP A 256 -16.87 -1.72 -6.62
N THR A 257 -16.07 -2.38 -5.78
CA THR A 257 -14.97 -1.76 -5.02
C THR A 257 -14.02 -0.99 -5.93
N ASN A 258 -13.65 -1.53 -7.09
CA ASN A 258 -12.70 -0.87 -7.99
C ASN A 258 -13.32 0.31 -8.75
N VAL A 259 -14.58 0.20 -9.15
CA VAL A 259 -15.31 1.32 -9.77
C VAL A 259 -15.50 2.44 -8.76
N LEU A 260 -15.87 2.11 -7.51
CA LEU A 260 -15.96 3.06 -6.41
C LEU A 260 -14.61 3.69 -6.09
N LEU A 261 -13.50 2.95 -6.19
CA LEU A 261 -12.15 3.48 -6.03
C LEU A 261 -11.81 4.53 -7.10
N VAL A 262 -12.10 4.24 -8.37
CA VAL A 262 -11.90 5.22 -9.45
C VAL A 262 -12.83 6.43 -9.28
N ARG A 263 -14.08 6.21 -8.85
CA ARG A 263 -15.01 7.30 -8.50
C ARG A 263 -14.46 8.14 -7.36
N LEU A 264 -13.93 7.53 -6.30
CA LEU A 264 -13.39 8.22 -5.13
C LEU A 264 -12.22 9.13 -5.55
N GLN A 265 -11.28 8.60 -6.33
CA GLN A 265 -10.16 9.37 -6.88
C GLN A 265 -10.61 10.54 -7.77
N ALA A 266 -11.60 10.32 -8.64
CA ALA A 266 -12.16 11.37 -9.47
C ALA A 266 -12.90 12.43 -8.64
N SER A 267 -13.68 12.00 -7.66
CA SER A 267 -14.47 12.87 -6.78
C SER A 267 -13.58 13.75 -5.90
N GLN A 268 -12.47 13.19 -5.39
CA GLN A 268 -11.47 13.90 -4.60
C GLN A 268 -10.89 15.12 -5.33
N ASN A 269 -10.90 15.11 -6.65
CA ASN A 269 -10.38 16.21 -7.47
C ASN A 269 -11.48 17.03 -8.16
N ALA A 270 -12.76 16.69 -7.94
CA ALA A 270 -13.89 17.37 -8.57
C ALA A 270 -14.57 18.37 -7.62
N SER A 271 -15.02 17.93 -6.44
CA SER A 271 -15.66 18.77 -5.41
C SER A 271 -15.72 18.06 -4.06
N ASP A 272 -15.91 18.81 -2.99
CA ASP A 272 -16.01 18.27 -1.62
C ASP A 272 -17.30 17.46 -1.45
N GLU A 273 -18.41 17.92 -2.05
CA GLU A 273 -19.68 17.23 -2.03
C GLU A 273 -19.59 15.87 -2.73
N ALA A 274 -19.03 15.84 -3.95
CA ALA A 274 -18.85 14.58 -4.68
C ALA A 274 -17.93 13.62 -3.92
N TYR A 275 -16.89 14.13 -3.26
CA TYR A 275 -15.97 13.32 -2.48
C TYR A 275 -16.65 12.70 -1.25
N ALA A 276 -17.41 13.50 -0.50
CA ALA A 276 -18.18 13.03 0.65
C ALA A 276 -19.24 11.98 0.23
N GLU A 277 -19.93 12.19 -0.89
CA GLU A 277 -20.87 11.21 -1.44
C GLU A 277 -20.17 9.90 -1.85
N ALA A 278 -19.01 9.99 -2.49
CA ALA A 278 -18.24 8.80 -2.88
C ALA A 278 -17.77 7.99 -1.66
N ILE A 279 -17.29 8.65 -0.60
CA ILE A 279 -16.94 7.98 0.66
C ILE A 279 -18.18 7.33 1.28
N ALA A 280 -19.30 8.05 1.37
CA ALA A 280 -20.52 7.53 1.98
C ALA A 280 -21.05 6.29 1.24
N ASP A 281 -21.02 6.31 -0.10
CA ASP A 281 -21.38 5.15 -0.90
C ASP A 281 -20.38 4.00 -0.74
N PHE A 282 -19.08 4.27 -0.74
CA PHE A 282 -18.05 3.26 -0.54
C PHE A 282 -18.23 2.56 0.82
N SER A 283 -18.32 3.32 1.92
CA SER A 283 -18.56 2.77 3.25
C SER A 283 -19.90 2.05 3.38
N ARG A 284 -20.93 2.45 2.62
CA ARG A 284 -22.23 1.77 2.61
C ARG A 284 -22.16 0.41 1.93
N PHE A 285 -21.44 0.32 0.81
CA PHE A 285 -21.34 -0.91 0.03
C PHE A 285 -20.27 -1.86 0.56
N HIS A 286 -19.21 -1.32 1.18
CA HIS A 286 -18.06 -2.07 1.70
C HIS A 286 -17.69 -1.61 3.13
N PRO A 287 -18.55 -1.86 4.14
CA PRO A 287 -18.43 -1.28 5.48
C PRO A 287 -17.20 -1.74 6.29
N ASP A 288 -16.57 -2.85 5.90
CA ASP A 288 -15.41 -3.43 6.60
C ASP A 288 -14.10 -3.28 5.79
N ASP A 289 -14.11 -2.53 4.69
CA ASP A 289 -12.97 -2.37 3.79
C ASP A 289 -11.98 -1.32 4.32
N LEU A 290 -10.70 -1.70 4.45
CA LEU A 290 -9.61 -0.81 4.86
C LEU A 290 -9.32 0.30 3.84
N CYS A 291 -9.64 0.06 2.58
CA CYS A 291 -9.32 0.94 1.45
C CYS A 291 -9.92 2.32 1.61
N VAL A 292 -11.22 2.40 1.90
CA VAL A 292 -11.90 3.68 2.04
C VAL A 292 -11.33 4.47 3.21
N GLU A 293 -11.04 3.84 4.34
CA GLU A 293 -10.46 4.53 5.51
C GLU A 293 -9.07 5.06 5.21
N LEU A 294 -8.21 4.23 4.61
CA LEU A 294 -6.85 4.61 4.25
C LEU A 294 -6.82 5.77 3.26
N LEU A 295 -7.67 5.73 2.22
CA LEU A 295 -7.72 6.78 1.20
C LEU A 295 -8.45 8.04 1.65
N SER A 296 -9.35 7.93 2.64
CA SER A 296 -10.07 9.08 3.18
C SER A 296 -9.17 9.99 4.03
N ILE A 297 -8.12 9.45 4.67
CA ILE A 297 -7.17 10.23 5.48
C ILE A 297 -6.62 11.41 4.70
N ASP A 298 -6.01 11.14 3.54
CA ASP A 298 -5.38 12.18 2.71
C ASP A 298 -6.42 13.10 2.07
N GLY A 299 -7.57 12.58 1.63
CA GLY A 299 -8.57 13.42 1.01
C GLY A 299 -9.28 14.37 1.97
N TYR A 300 -9.44 14.00 3.24
CA TYR A 300 -9.84 14.92 4.31
C TYR A 300 -8.74 15.93 4.64
N LEU A 301 -7.49 15.48 4.75
CA LEU A 301 -6.35 16.36 5.05
C LEU A 301 -6.16 17.44 3.98
N LEU A 302 -6.26 17.10 2.69
CA LEU A 302 -6.18 18.05 1.57
C LEU A 302 -7.29 19.13 1.56
N ARG A 303 -8.32 18.97 2.40
CA ARG A 303 -9.46 19.89 2.55
C ARG A 303 -9.48 20.60 3.89
N ASP A 304 -8.39 20.52 4.65
CA ASP A 304 -8.30 21.03 6.03
C ASP A 304 -9.37 20.41 6.98
N GLN A 305 -9.90 19.23 6.64
CA GLN A 305 -10.87 18.48 7.45
C GLN A 305 -10.11 17.58 8.44
N HIS A 306 -9.36 18.23 9.35
CA HIS A 306 -8.41 17.54 10.23
C HIS A 306 -9.08 16.54 11.18
N GLU A 307 -10.25 16.86 11.73
CA GLU A 307 -10.96 15.96 12.65
C GLU A 307 -11.50 14.72 11.94
N GLU A 308 -12.01 14.85 10.71
CA GLU A 308 -12.45 13.73 9.87
C GLU A 308 -11.26 12.84 9.46
N SER A 309 -10.12 13.45 9.15
CA SER A 309 -8.86 12.74 8.86
C SER A 309 -8.38 11.95 10.09
N LEU A 310 -8.39 12.55 11.28
CA LEU A 310 -8.07 11.86 12.54
C LEU A 310 -9.04 10.71 12.83
N ALA A 311 -10.34 10.91 12.61
CA ALA A 311 -11.33 9.87 12.79
C ALA A 311 -11.14 8.70 11.81
N ALA A 312 -10.68 8.97 10.57
CA ALA A 312 -10.31 7.92 9.62
C ALA A 312 -9.08 7.13 10.09
N VAL A 313 -8.06 7.81 10.64
CA VAL A 313 -6.91 7.15 11.27
C VAL A 313 -7.35 6.23 12.41
N ASP A 314 -8.27 6.67 13.27
CA ASP A 314 -8.77 5.87 14.39
C ASP A 314 -9.55 4.63 13.93
N ARG A 315 -10.36 4.76 12.87
CA ARG A 315 -11.07 3.61 12.27
C ARG A 315 -10.10 2.62 11.64
N LEU A 316 -9.12 3.12 10.88
CA LEU A 316 -8.07 2.29 10.30
C LEU A 316 -7.27 1.55 11.39
N GLU A 317 -6.87 2.26 12.45
CA GLU A 317 -6.15 1.69 13.59
C GLU A 317 -6.91 0.53 14.23
N LYS A 318 -8.22 0.71 14.45
CA LYS A 318 -9.08 -0.32 15.00
C LYS A 318 -9.17 -1.54 14.07
N SER A 319 -9.33 -1.33 12.76
CA SER A 319 -9.53 -2.42 11.80
C SER A 319 -8.26 -3.25 11.60
N ILE A 320 -7.08 -2.62 11.61
CA ILE A 320 -5.81 -3.36 11.46
C ILE A 320 -5.27 -3.88 12.79
N GLY A 321 -5.73 -3.34 13.93
CA GLY A 321 -5.34 -3.70 15.29
C GLY A 321 -4.16 -2.91 15.87
N GLY A 322 -3.92 -1.68 15.37
CA GLY A 322 -2.81 -0.80 15.73
C GLY A 322 -1.66 -0.79 14.71
N ASP A 323 -0.92 0.30 14.60
CA ASP A 323 0.36 0.36 13.88
C ASP A 323 1.09 1.64 14.30
N PRO A 324 2.36 1.59 14.77
CA PRO A 324 3.10 2.78 15.16
C PRO A 324 3.16 3.87 14.08
N PHE A 325 3.07 3.51 12.80
CA PHE A 325 3.03 4.50 11.72
C PHE A 325 1.74 5.33 11.70
N LEU A 326 0.63 4.83 12.25
CA LEU A 326 -0.59 5.64 12.36
C LEU A 326 -0.42 6.81 13.33
N HIS A 327 0.46 6.69 14.33
CA HIS A 327 0.87 7.83 15.16
C HIS A 327 1.68 8.87 14.37
N VAL A 328 2.42 8.47 13.33
CA VAL A 328 3.11 9.39 12.42
C VAL A 328 2.11 10.14 11.54
N LEU A 329 1.09 9.45 11.00
CA LEU A 329 0.01 10.09 10.25
C LEU A 329 -0.76 11.08 11.13
N ARG A 330 -1.14 10.64 12.34
CA ARG A 330 -1.78 11.48 13.36
C ARG A 330 -0.96 12.73 13.68
N ALA A 331 0.36 12.57 13.89
CA ALA A 331 1.26 13.69 14.12
C ALA A 331 1.27 14.69 12.95
N GLY A 332 1.31 14.19 11.71
CA GLY A 332 1.23 15.05 10.52
C GLY A 332 -0.08 15.84 10.45
N ILE A 333 -1.22 15.18 10.66
CA ILE A 333 -2.54 15.83 10.65
C ILE A 333 -2.64 16.90 11.76
N LEU A 334 -2.19 16.58 12.97
CA LEU A 334 -2.19 17.51 14.11
C LEU A 334 -1.26 18.71 13.89
N TYR A 335 -0.08 18.47 13.29
CA TYR A 335 0.85 19.53 12.92
C TYR A 335 0.21 20.50 11.92
N ASP A 336 -0.47 19.96 10.90
CA ASP A 336 -1.19 20.76 9.89
C ASP A 336 -2.35 21.57 10.50
N ALA A 337 -3.05 20.98 11.48
CA ALA A 337 -4.07 21.65 12.28
C ALA A 337 -3.52 22.71 13.27
N GLY A 338 -2.18 22.90 13.34
CA GLY A 338 -1.53 23.79 14.29
C GLY A 338 -1.53 23.30 15.75
N ARG A 339 -1.93 22.04 16.01
CA ARG A 339 -1.99 21.40 17.32
C ARG A 339 -0.63 20.79 17.68
N LEU A 340 0.39 21.64 17.74
CA LEU A 340 1.81 21.25 17.79
C LEU A 340 2.17 20.33 18.97
N ASP A 341 1.66 20.60 20.17
CA ASP A 341 1.95 19.77 21.36
C ASP A 341 1.40 18.34 21.21
N GLU A 342 0.21 18.20 20.61
CA GLU A 342 -0.40 16.88 20.36
C GLU A 342 0.29 16.15 19.20
N ALA A 343 0.77 16.90 18.20
CA ALA A 343 1.57 16.36 17.10
C ALA A 343 2.88 15.76 17.63
N GLU A 344 3.60 16.49 18.48
CA GLU A 344 4.83 15.98 19.11
C GLU A 344 4.54 14.75 19.98
N GLN A 345 3.48 14.79 20.80
CA GLN A 345 3.09 13.65 21.63
C GLN A 345 2.84 12.39 20.79
N SER A 346 2.11 12.54 19.67
CA SER A 346 1.82 11.43 18.75
C SER A 346 3.11 10.90 18.12
N ALA A 347 3.98 11.78 17.60
CA ALA A 347 5.25 11.38 17.00
C ALA A 347 6.18 10.67 17.99
N ARG A 348 6.25 11.14 19.25
CA ARG A 348 7.04 10.48 20.30
C ARG A 348 6.46 9.12 20.70
N GLN A 349 5.15 8.95 20.65
CA GLN A 349 4.53 7.64 20.85
C GLN A 349 4.94 6.66 19.74
N ALA A 350 5.00 7.11 18.49
CA ALA A 350 5.53 6.31 17.38
C ALA A 350 6.98 5.88 17.62
N ILE A 351 7.87 6.80 18.05
CA ILE A 351 9.28 6.50 18.38
C ILE A 351 9.37 5.48 19.52
N LYS A 352 8.50 5.60 20.53
CA LYS A 352 8.48 4.68 21.68
C LYS A 352 8.08 3.26 21.28
N GLU A 353 7.09 3.12 20.40
CA GLU A 353 6.58 1.82 19.95
C GLU A 353 7.48 1.20 18.87
N GLU A 354 8.05 2.02 17.99
CA GLU A 354 8.98 1.60 16.94
C GLU A 354 10.18 2.56 16.85
N PRO A 355 11.25 2.34 17.63
CA PRO A 355 12.42 3.22 17.64
C PRO A 355 13.16 3.34 16.30
N GLY A 356 12.92 2.40 15.38
CA GLY A 356 13.47 2.38 14.02
C GLY A 356 12.64 3.18 13.00
N LEU A 357 11.52 3.78 13.41
CA LEU A 357 10.61 4.46 12.50
C LEU A 357 11.07 5.90 12.23
N GLU A 358 11.91 6.06 11.21
CA GLU A 358 12.56 7.33 10.85
C GLU A 358 11.57 8.50 10.72
N ASN A 359 10.42 8.28 10.06
CA ASN A 359 9.39 9.31 9.85
C ASN A 359 8.91 9.96 11.16
N ALA A 360 8.91 9.22 12.28
CA ALA A 360 8.48 9.74 13.56
C ALA A 360 9.44 10.81 14.11
N TYR A 361 10.75 10.63 13.92
CA TYR A 361 11.75 11.63 14.31
C TYR A 361 11.63 12.90 13.47
N TRP A 362 11.39 12.76 12.17
CA TRP A 362 11.16 13.88 11.27
C TRP A 362 9.91 14.70 11.65
N GLN A 363 8.86 14.05 12.17
CA GLN A 363 7.69 14.77 12.69
C GLN A 363 8.06 15.60 13.93
N VAL A 364 8.79 15.04 14.90
CA VAL A 364 9.25 15.79 16.09
C VAL A 364 10.16 16.96 15.68
N ILE A 365 11.06 16.76 14.70
CA ILE A 365 11.91 17.82 14.18
C ILE A 365 11.07 18.96 13.60
N SER A 366 10.10 18.63 12.74
CA SER A 366 9.20 19.62 12.13
C SER A 366 8.47 20.46 13.19
N VAL A 367 7.91 19.80 14.21
CA VAL A 367 7.25 20.48 15.35
C VAL A 367 8.25 21.37 16.11
N SER A 368 9.43 20.83 16.45
CA SER A 368 10.42 21.55 17.26
C SER A 368 10.99 22.78 16.53
N LEU A 369 11.15 22.72 15.21
CA LEU A 369 11.59 23.85 14.40
C LEU A 369 10.56 24.99 14.44
N ASP A 370 9.27 24.67 14.28
CA ASP A 370 8.19 25.66 14.32
C ASP A 370 7.99 26.28 15.71
N GLN A 371 8.23 25.51 16.76
CA GLN A 371 8.23 25.99 18.14
C GLN A 371 9.53 26.70 18.55
N ALA A 372 10.54 26.72 17.68
CA ALA A 372 11.91 27.14 17.98
C ALA A 372 12.56 26.41 19.19
N ASP A 373 12.15 25.17 19.45
CA ASP A 373 12.81 24.27 20.41
C ASP A 373 14.01 23.58 19.76
N TYR A 374 15.06 24.37 19.55
CA TYR A 374 16.29 23.91 18.91
C TYR A 374 17.06 22.86 19.72
N LYS A 375 16.77 22.72 21.01
CA LYS A 375 17.36 21.66 21.84
C LYS A 375 16.77 20.32 21.43
N THR A 376 15.46 20.23 21.29
CA THR A 376 14.80 19.02 20.79
C THR A 376 15.14 18.75 19.32
N THR A 377 15.29 19.79 18.49
CA THR A 377 15.81 19.61 17.11
C THR A 377 17.16 18.90 17.10
N VAL A 378 18.13 19.38 17.90
CA VAL A 378 19.46 18.73 18.02
C VAL A 378 19.33 17.30 18.54
N GLU A 379 18.53 17.08 19.57
CA GLU A 379 18.31 15.75 20.15
C GLU A 379 17.84 14.75 19.07
N MET A 380 16.84 15.11 18.28
CA MET A 380 16.28 14.22 17.26
C MET A 380 17.23 14.02 16.08
N LEU A 381 17.95 15.06 15.64
CA LEU A 381 18.97 14.94 14.59
C LEU A 381 20.10 14.00 15.03
N THR A 382 20.60 14.13 16.27
CA THR A 382 21.59 13.22 16.82
C THR A 382 21.06 11.78 16.88
N LEU A 383 19.80 11.57 17.30
CA LEU A 383 19.23 10.23 17.34
C LEU A 383 19.09 9.60 15.96
N LEU A 384 18.72 10.40 14.94
CA LEU A 384 18.66 9.96 13.54
C LEU A 384 20.05 9.53 13.02
N GLU A 385 21.08 10.32 13.30
CA GLU A 385 22.47 9.99 12.93
C GLU A 385 22.97 8.75 13.69
N ASP A 386 22.91 8.76 15.03
CA ASP A 386 23.51 7.74 15.89
C ASP A 386 22.79 6.39 15.82
N ARG A 387 21.45 6.39 15.71
CA ARG A 387 20.66 5.15 15.77
C ARG A 387 20.25 4.62 14.41
N LEU A 388 19.90 5.52 13.49
CA LEU A 388 19.36 5.14 12.18
C LEU A 388 20.40 5.32 11.07
N GLY A 389 21.57 5.89 11.38
CA GLY A 389 22.65 6.07 10.41
C GLY A 389 22.30 7.11 9.34
N VAL A 390 21.39 8.05 9.64
CA VAL A 390 20.99 9.08 8.69
C VAL A 390 22.16 10.04 8.47
N GLU A 391 22.55 10.17 7.21
CA GLU A 391 23.52 11.18 6.79
C GLU A 391 22.78 12.45 6.37
N PHE A 392 23.10 13.57 7.03
CA PHE A 392 22.51 14.86 6.70
C PHE A 392 23.31 15.59 5.63
N VAL A 393 22.60 16.26 4.72
CA VAL A 393 23.18 17.32 3.89
C VAL A 393 23.61 18.50 4.75
N ASP A 394 24.28 19.50 4.15
CA ASP A 394 24.55 20.76 4.83
C ASP A 394 23.24 21.47 5.16
N LEU A 395 22.84 21.42 6.44
CA LEU A 395 21.60 22.04 6.92
C LEU A 395 21.58 23.56 6.75
N THR A 396 22.73 24.20 6.52
CA THR A 396 22.79 25.65 6.23
C THR A 396 22.26 26.00 4.85
N GLU A 397 22.17 25.01 3.95
CA GLU A 397 21.60 25.14 2.61
C GLU A 397 20.10 24.80 2.57
N VAL A 398 19.54 24.35 3.68
CA VAL A 398 18.14 23.92 3.78
C VAL A 398 17.27 25.07 4.34
N PRO A 399 16.32 25.62 3.56
CA PRO A 399 15.50 26.76 3.99
C PRO A 399 14.74 26.56 5.30
N GLU A 400 14.24 25.35 5.53
CA GLU A 400 13.48 24.96 6.74
C GLU A 400 14.30 25.11 8.02
N TYR A 401 15.63 25.00 7.93
CA TYR A 401 16.54 25.09 9.07
C TYR A 401 17.16 26.48 9.22
N SER A 402 16.75 27.46 8.40
CA SER A 402 17.40 28.77 8.31
C SER A 402 17.49 29.54 9.63
N GLU A 403 16.50 29.41 10.52
CA GLU A 403 16.55 29.98 11.87
C GLU A 403 17.33 29.09 12.85
N PHE A 404 17.18 27.76 12.74
CA PHE A 404 17.92 26.79 13.54
C PHE A 404 19.44 26.91 13.36
N VAL A 405 19.94 27.07 12.13
CA VAL A 405 21.39 27.15 11.88
C VAL A 405 22.05 28.42 12.43
N LYS A 406 21.24 29.44 12.78
CA LYS A 406 21.71 30.66 13.48
C LYS A 406 21.78 30.47 14.99
N SER A 407 21.15 29.42 15.52
CA SER A 407 21.05 29.16 16.96
C SER A 407 22.39 28.86 17.62
N ARG A 408 22.42 28.83 18.95
CA ARG A 408 23.59 28.36 19.68
C ARG A 408 23.69 26.84 19.62
N GLU A 409 22.55 26.17 19.72
CA GLU A 409 22.36 24.73 19.73
C GLU A 409 22.98 24.09 18.48
N PHE A 410 22.68 24.63 17.29
CA PHE A 410 23.30 24.16 16.05
C PHE A 410 24.81 24.38 16.01
N ARG A 411 25.30 25.55 16.47
CA ARG A 411 26.75 25.85 16.47
C ARG A 411 27.54 24.95 17.42
N ASP A 412 26.93 24.55 18.52
CA ASP A 412 27.54 23.63 19.48
C ASP A 412 27.50 22.19 18.90
N TRP A 413 26.36 21.73 18.39
CA TRP A 413 26.20 20.43 17.74
C TRP A 413 27.12 20.23 16.51
N ASN A 414 27.17 21.20 15.60
CA ASN A 414 27.99 21.12 14.39
C ASN A 414 29.50 21.09 14.68
N ARG A 415 29.95 21.66 15.82
CA ARG A 415 31.35 21.62 16.23
C ARG A 415 31.77 20.23 16.73
N GLU A 416 30.85 19.50 17.35
CA GLU A 416 31.11 18.14 17.85
C GLU A 416 31.18 17.10 16.70
N ARG A 417 30.64 17.44 15.53
CA ARG A 417 30.66 16.60 14.30
C ARG A 417 31.86 16.83 13.38
N GLN A 418 32.64 17.90 13.58
CA GLN A 418 33.87 18.23 12.83
C GLN A 418 35.11 17.70 13.56
#